data_AF-A0A0F9M1K6-F1
#
_entry.id   AF-A0A0F9M1K6-F1
#
_cell.length_a   1.000
_cell.length_b   1.000
_cell.length_c   1.000
_cell.angle_alpha   90.00
_cell.angle_beta   90.00
_cell.angle_gamma   90.00
#
_symmetry.space_group_name_H-M   'P 1'
#
loop_
_entity.id
_entity.type
_entity.pdbx_description
1 polymer ?
#
loop_
_entity_poly.entity_id
_entity_poly.type
_entity_poly.pdbx_seq_one_letter_code
_entity_poly.pdbx_strand_id
1 'polypeptide(L)'
;MKEKIIKKEQIGKWLEGLGKDYEIWAPVKKNGLVSFHPIESAKEVYFDFLNSKKTPKDLFFPQSEVLFSFPEVGVEKEGETVLQKPRIIFAIRPCDAQSLALLDRVFDSEDYQDPYYVQRREGTLLLGMACTHPQQSCFCTSVKGGPFEKAHLDLLMVDLGDGSTLSRL
;
A
#
# COMPACT_ATOMS: atom_id res chain seq x y z
N MET A 1 11.35 -9.43 -18.50
CA MET A 1 11.20 -8.20 -17.70
C MET A 1 11.10 -7.02 -18.66
N LYS A 2 10.03 -6.22 -18.57
CA LYS A 2 9.88 -5.00 -19.37
C LYS A 2 10.03 -3.81 -18.44
N GLU A 3 11.05 -3.01 -18.68
CA GLU A 3 11.27 -1.75 -17.99
C GLU A 3 10.60 -0.65 -18.81
N LYS A 4 9.91 0.28 -18.13
CA LYS A 4 9.25 1.40 -18.79
C LYS A 4 9.55 2.68 -18.04
N ILE A 5 10.01 3.68 -18.78
CA ILE A 5 10.18 5.04 -18.24
C ILE A 5 8.85 5.77 -18.43
N ILE A 6 8.32 6.30 -17.33
CA ILE A 6 7.07 7.05 -17.27
C ILE A 6 7.40 8.43 -16.72
N LYS A 7 6.92 9.50 -17.37
CA LYS A 7 7.10 10.86 -16.84
C LYS A 7 6.17 11.08 -15.65
N LYS A 8 6.57 11.88 -14.65
CA LYS A 8 5.74 12.16 -13.47
C LYS A 8 4.37 12.74 -13.84
N GLU A 9 4.26 13.53 -14.92
CA GLU A 9 2.97 14.06 -15.39
C GLU A 9 2.03 12.96 -15.91
N GLN A 10 2.58 11.84 -16.38
CA GLN A 10 1.80 10.69 -16.85
C GLN A 10 1.34 9.79 -15.71
N ILE A 11 2.04 9.80 -14.56
CA ILE A 11 1.62 9.07 -13.36
C ILE A 11 0.25 9.56 -12.91
N GLY A 12 0.00 10.87 -12.94
CA GLY A 12 -1.29 11.42 -12.55
C GLY A 12 -2.45 10.86 -13.37
N LYS A 13 -2.33 10.89 -14.71
CA LYS A 13 -3.33 10.31 -15.62
C LYS A 13 -3.51 8.80 -15.43
N TRP A 14 -2.42 8.10 -15.11
CA TRP A 14 -2.46 6.67 -14.85
C TRP A 14 -3.22 6.35 -13.57
N LEU A 15 -2.97 7.09 -12.48
CA LEU A 15 -3.71 6.96 -11.23
C LEU A 15 -5.19 7.31 -11.41
N GLU A 16 -5.52 8.37 -12.13
CA GLU A 16 -6.91 8.71 -12.46
C GLU A 16 -7.62 7.59 -13.24
N GLY A 17 -6.91 6.92 -14.14
CA GLY A 17 -7.41 5.74 -14.84
C GLY A 17 -7.72 4.58 -13.90
N LEU A 18 -6.79 4.27 -12.98
CA LEU A 18 -6.94 3.20 -11.99
C LEU A 18 -8.03 3.51 -10.95
N GLY A 19 -8.28 4.78 -10.62
CA GLY A 19 -9.28 5.20 -9.65
C GLY A 19 -10.72 4.81 -10.03
N LYS A 20 -10.97 4.45 -11.29
CA LYS A 20 -12.26 3.90 -11.74
C LYS A 20 -12.56 2.55 -11.09
N ASP A 21 -11.57 1.66 -11.10
CA ASP A 21 -11.73 0.26 -10.68
C ASP A 21 -11.20 -0.01 -9.26
N TYR A 22 -10.31 0.86 -8.76
CA TYR A 22 -9.69 0.71 -7.44
C TYR A 22 -9.94 1.93 -6.54
N GLU A 23 -9.92 1.73 -5.22
CA GLU A 23 -9.72 2.80 -4.25
C GLU A 23 -8.21 3.04 -4.08
N ILE A 24 -7.72 4.26 -4.34
CA ILE A 24 -6.29 4.54 -4.29
C ILE A 24 -5.95 5.20 -2.96
N TRP A 25 -5.06 4.55 -2.21
CA TRP A 25 -4.42 5.09 -1.02
C TRP A 25 -3.00 5.52 -1.34
N ALA A 26 -2.62 6.73 -0.97
CA ALA A 26 -1.30 7.28 -1.25
C ALA A 26 -0.76 8.07 -0.05
N PRO A 27 0.57 8.29 0.03
CA PRO A 27 1.14 9.18 1.03
C PRO A 27 0.64 10.61 0.79
N VAL A 28 0.00 11.19 1.80
CA VAL A 28 -0.46 12.58 1.80
C VAL A 28 0.16 13.29 3.00
N LYS A 29 0.61 14.54 2.82
CA LYS A 29 1.14 15.37 3.90
C LYS A 29 0.04 16.23 4.49
N LYS A 30 -0.36 15.96 5.75
CA LYS A 30 -1.31 16.76 6.53
C LYS A 30 -0.68 17.17 7.85
N ASN A 31 -0.76 18.44 8.21
CA ASN A 31 -0.19 18.98 9.47
C ASN A 31 1.29 18.63 9.69
N GLY A 32 2.09 18.60 8.61
CA GLY A 32 3.51 18.25 8.66
C GLY A 32 3.81 16.75 8.78
N LEU A 33 2.80 15.90 8.91
CA LEU A 33 2.93 14.44 8.98
C LEU A 33 2.53 13.81 7.66
N VAL A 34 3.24 12.74 7.29
CA VAL A 34 2.91 11.93 6.10
C VAL A 34 2.23 10.65 6.55
N SER A 35 1.05 10.38 6.02
CA SER A 35 0.26 9.17 6.26
C SER A 35 -0.49 8.77 5.00
N PHE A 36 -0.86 7.49 4.92
CA PHE A 36 -1.64 6.99 3.80
C PHE A 36 -3.11 7.39 3.98
N HIS A 37 -3.67 8.01 2.94
CA HIS A 37 -5.08 8.41 2.86
C HIS A 37 -5.64 8.04 1.49
N PRO A 38 -6.96 7.82 1.37
CA PRO A 38 -7.59 7.74 0.07
C PRO A 38 -7.40 9.08 -0.64
N ILE A 39 -7.16 9.04 -1.95
CA ILE A 39 -7.01 10.23 -2.79
C ILE A 39 -8.11 10.26 -3.86
N GLU A 40 -8.58 11.46 -4.18
CA GLU A 40 -9.48 11.72 -5.30
C GLU A 40 -8.72 12.27 -6.50
N SER A 41 -7.58 12.92 -6.25
CA SER A 41 -6.71 13.46 -7.28
C SER A 41 -5.26 13.05 -7.07
N ALA A 42 -4.57 12.72 -8.17
CA ALA A 42 -3.13 12.47 -8.14
C ALA A 42 -2.29 13.65 -7.63
N LYS A 43 -2.85 14.87 -7.59
CA LYS A 43 -2.20 16.06 -7.02
C LYS A 43 -2.04 15.98 -5.50
N GLU A 44 -2.80 15.12 -4.83
CA GLU A 44 -2.72 14.93 -3.37
C GLU A 44 -1.52 14.07 -2.96
N VAL A 45 -0.96 13.31 -3.92
CA VAL A 45 0.18 12.43 -3.67
C VAL A 45 1.41 13.25 -3.31
N TYR A 46 1.95 12.98 -2.14
CA TYR A 46 3.17 13.58 -1.64
C TYR A 46 4.36 12.64 -1.85
N PHE A 47 5.18 12.93 -2.86
CA PHE A 47 6.34 12.11 -3.22
C PHE A 47 7.59 12.36 -2.36
N ASP A 48 7.73 13.57 -1.79
CA ASP A 48 8.93 13.99 -1.06
C ASP A 48 8.90 13.63 0.43
N PHE A 49 8.81 12.33 0.71
CA PHE A 49 8.83 11.79 2.07
C PHE A 49 9.83 10.65 2.17
N LEU A 50 10.43 10.46 3.35
CA LEU A 50 11.24 9.28 3.61
C LEU A 50 10.33 8.08 3.96
N ASN A 51 9.73 8.14 5.16
CA ASN A 51 8.78 7.17 5.68
C ASN A 51 7.53 7.90 6.19
N SER A 52 6.38 7.24 6.09
CA SER A 52 5.15 7.74 6.71
C SER A 52 5.24 7.63 8.24
N LYS A 53 4.65 8.59 8.96
CA LYS A 53 4.54 8.52 10.43
C LYS A 53 3.62 7.40 10.87
N LYS A 54 2.56 7.16 10.11
CA LYS A 54 1.62 6.06 10.27
C LYS A 54 1.74 5.15 9.04
N THR A 55 2.18 3.91 9.26
CA THR A 55 2.51 2.95 8.19
C THR A 55 1.24 2.44 7.49
N PRO A 56 1.35 1.91 6.25
CA PRO A 56 0.23 1.29 5.55
C PRO A 56 -0.43 0.10 6.28
N LYS A 57 0.22 -0.45 7.33
CA LYS A 57 -0.31 -1.56 8.14
C LYS A 57 -1.73 -1.30 8.66
N ASP A 58 -2.07 -0.07 9.02
CA ASP A 58 -3.40 0.26 9.54
C ASP A 58 -4.54 0.00 8.54
N LEU A 59 -4.23 -0.13 7.25
CA LEU A 59 -5.21 -0.51 6.24
C LEU A 59 -5.63 -1.97 6.35
N PHE A 60 -4.78 -2.81 6.94
CA PHE A 60 -5.02 -4.25 7.15
C PHE A 60 -5.55 -4.54 8.56
N PHE A 61 -5.37 -3.61 9.50
CA PHE A 61 -5.77 -3.71 10.89
C PHE A 61 -6.46 -2.41 11.34
N PRO A 62 -7.70 -2.14 10.90
CA PRO A 62 -8.43 -0.96 11.33
C PRO A 62 -8.66 -0.97 12.85
N GLN A 63 -8.80 0.22 13.44
CA GLN A 63 -9.00 0.36 14.90
C GLN A 63 -10.32 -0.22 15.39
N SER A 64 -11.32 -0.27 14.52
CA SER A 64 -12.65 -0.80 14.79
C SER A 64 -13.16 -1.53 13.56
N GLU A 65 -13.83 -2.65 13.78
CA GLU A 65 -14.45 -3.45 12.74
C GLU A 65 -15.77 -4.02 13.25
N VAL A 66 -16.77 -4.09 12.37
CA VAL A 66 -18.05 -4.72 12.69
C VAL A 66 -17.87 -6.23 12.59
N LEU A 67 -18.12 -6.94 13.69
CA LEU A 67 -18.06 -8.41 13.71
C LEU A 67 -19.43 -9.05 13.49
N PHE A 68 -20.49 -8.35 13.92
CA PHE A 68 -21.87 -8.80 13.87
C PHE A 68 -22.79 -7.60 13.70
N SER A 69 -23.85 -7.76 12.90
CA SER A 69 -24.99 -6.86 12.86
C SER A 69 -26.25 -7.60 13.31
N PHE A 70 -27.12 -6.87 14.01
CA PHE A 70 -28.37 -7.40 14.56
C PHE A 70 -29.54 -6.67 13.92
N PRO A 71 -29.96 -7.05 12.69
CA PRO A 71 -31.20 -6.55 12.12
C PRO A 71 -32.40 -7.03 12.97
N GLU A 72 -33.58 -6.41 12.78
CA GLU A 72 -34.79 -6.64 13.60
C GLU A 72 -35.15 -8.13 13.81
N VAL A 73 -34.74 -9.02 12.89
CA VAL A 73 -34.83 -10.46 13.05
C VAL A 73 -33.51 -11.11 12.61
N GLY A 74 -32.81 -11.74 13.55
CA GLY A 74 -31.63 -12.58 13.28
C GLY A 74 -30.30 -11.92 13.65
N VAL A 75 -29.22 -12.65 13.36
CA VAL A 75 -27.84 -12.17 13.48
C VAL A 75 -27.20 -12.35 12.12
N GLU A 76 -26.78 -11.26 11.50
CA GLU A 76 -25.97 -11.31 10.29
C GLU A 76 -24.50 -11.21 10.73
N LYS A 77 -23.72 -12.21 10.34
CA LYS A 77 -22.26 -12.12 10.45
C LYS A 77 -21.81 -11.26 9.28
N GLU A 78 -21.48 -9.99 9.54
CA GLU A 78 -20.82 -9.12 8.57
C GLU A 78 -19.36 -9.60 8.38
N GLY A 79 -19.21 -10.75 7.73
CA GLY A 79 -17.92 -11.31 7.32
C GLY A 79 -17.62 -11.12 5.84
N GLU A 80 -18.55 -10.56 5.06
CA GLU A 80 -18.49 -10.64 3.58
C GLU A 80 -18.15 -9.32 2.86
N THR A 81 -17.99 -8.19 3.54
CA THR A 81 -17.59 -6.94 2.86
C THR A 81 -16.59 -6.09 3.66
N VAL A 82 -15.41 -6.63 3.95
CA VAL A 82 -14.34 -5.83 4.57
C VAL A 82 -13.82 -4.75 3.61
N LEU A 83 -13.85 -5.04 2.30
CA LEU A 83 -13.55 -4.06 1.24
C LEU A 83 -14.72 -3.97 0.27
N GLN A 84 -15.33 -2.79 0.21
CA GLN A 84 -16.39 -2.47 -0.78
C GLN A 84 -15.84 -2.36 -2.20
N LYS A 85 -14.53 -2.10 -2.33
CA LYS A 85 -13.81 -1.94 -3.59
C LYS A 85 -12.37 -2.45 -3.40
N PRO A 86 -11.77 -3.17 -4.37
CA PRO A 86 -10.35 -3.45 -4.35
C PRO A 86 -9.55 -2.15 -4.23
N ARG A 87 -8.38 -2.20 -3.57
CA ARG A 87 -7.59 -0.99 -3.34
C ARG A 87 -6.16 -1.12 -3.83
N ILE A 88 -5.57 0.04 -4.07
CA ILE A 88 -4.17 0.21 -4.44
C ILE A 88 -3.52 1.03 -3.33
N ILE A 89 -2.43 0.53 -2.76
CA ILE A 89 -1.53 1.33 -1.92
C ILE A 89 -0.39 1.81 -2.82
N PHE A 90 -0.48 3.06 -3.24
CA PHE A 90 0.48 3.72 -4.11
C PHE A 90 1.63 4.34 -3.33
N ALA A 91 2.84 4.21 -3.86
CA ALA A 91 4.10 4.70 -3.27
C ALA A 91 4.41 4.12 -1.88
N ILE A 92 4.01 2.87 -1.62
CA ILE A 92 4.45 2.12 -0.43
C ILE A 92 5.97 1.92 -0.45
N ARG A 93 6.65 1.96 0.70
CA ARG A 93 8.09 1.66 0.74
C ARG A 93 8.33 0.15 0.67
N PRO A 94 9.42 -0.33 0.04
CA PRO A 94 9.75 -1.76 0.05
C PRO A 94 9.85 -2.37 1.45
N CYS A 95 10.31 -1.60 2.45
CA CYS A 95 10.32 -2.05 3.84
C CYS A 95 8.92 -2.23 4.45
N ASP A 96 7.93 -1.42 4.05
CA ASP A 96 6.54 -1.60 4.47
C ASP A 96 5.94 -2.86 3.83
N ALA A 97 6.20 -3.09 2.53
CA ALA A 97 5.76 -4.30 1.84
C ALA A 97 6.37 -5.58 2.44
N GLN A 98 7.67 -5.55 2.77
CA GLN A 98 8.34 -6.61 3.51
C GLN A 98 7.69 -6.87 4.87
N SER A 99 7.22 -5.82 5.55
CA SER A 99 6.53 -5.97 6.84
C SER A 99 5.19 -6.71 6.70
N LEU A 100 4.45 -6.48 5.61
CA LEU A 100 3.22 -7.22 5.31
C LEU A 100 3.50 -8.70 5.06
N ALA A 101 4.57 -9.02 4.33
CA ALA A 101 4.98 -10.40 4.13
C ALA A 101 5.34 -11.16 5.42
N LEU A 102 5.81 -10.45 6.45
CA LEU A 102 6.02 -11.03 7.77
C LEU A 102 4.69 -11.28 8.49
N LEU A 103 3.68 -10.42 8.29
CA LEU A 103 2.35 -10.58 8.85
C LEU A 103 1.57 -11.69 8.15
N ASP A 104 1.76 -11.87 6.84
CA ASP A 104 1.18 -12.98 6.06
C ASP A 104 1.50 -14.33 6.73
N ARG A 105 2.71 -14.52 7.28
CA ARG A 105 3.10 -15.77 7.98
C ARG A 105 2.31 -16.06 9.27
N VAL A 106 1.63 -15.07 9.83
CA VAL A 106 0.89 -15.20 11.09
C VAL A 106 -0.62 -15.23 10.83
N PHE A 107 -1.09 -14.40 9.90
CA PHE A 107 -2.51 -14.21 9.64
C PHE A 107 -3.01 -14.93 8.39
N ASP A 108 -2.12 -15.49 7.57
CA ASP A 108 -2.41 -16.27 6.37
C ASP A 108 -1.48 -17.49 6.31
N SER A 109 -1.60 -18.36 7.31
CA SER A 109 -0.80 -19.59 7.44
C SER A 109 -1.65 -20.83 7.19
N GLU A 110 -1.02 -21.97 6.92
CA GLU A 110 -1.72 -23.24 6.74
C GLU A 110 -2.51 -23.66 8.00
N ASP A 111 -1.99 -23.32 9.19
CA ASP A 111 -2.63 -23.64 10.48
C ASP A 111 -3.77 -22.69 10.84
N TYR A 112 -3.72 -21.45 10.35
CA TYR A 112 -4.70 -20.40 10.66
C TYR A 112 -4.71 -19.30 9.61
N GLN A 113 -5.92 -18.99 9.13
CA GLN A 113 -6.21 -17.86 8.26
C GLN A 113 -7.21 -16.92 8.95
N ASP A 114 -6.78 -15.68 9.18
CA ASP A 114 -7.68 -14.62 9.65
C ASP A 114 -8.48 -14.07 8.46
N PRO A 115 -9.81 -14.28 8.41
CA PRO A 115 -10.60 -13.95 7.23
C PRO A 115 -10.60 -12.44 6.92
N TYR A 116 -10.50 -11.58 7.94
CA TYR A 116 -10.51 -10.14 7.77
C TYR A 116 -9.18 -9.64 7.20
N TYR A 117 -8.06 -10.18 7.72
CA TYR A 117 -6.74 -9.89 7.19
C TYR A 117 -6.58 -10.41 5.75
N VAL A 118 -6.90 -11.68 5.52
CA VAL A 118 -6.72 -12.33 4.21
C VAL A 118 -7.52 -11.62 3.14
N GLN A 119 -8.81 -11.35 3.38
CA GLN A 119 -9.65 -10.64 2.41
C GLN A 119 -9.10 -9.24 2.08
N ARG A 120 -8.62 -8.51 3.09
CA ARG A 120 -7.95 -7.20 2.85
C ARG A 120 -6.66 -7.35 2.08
N ARG A 121 -5.88 -8.38 2.40
CA ARG A 121 -4.56 -8.63 1.81
C ARG A 121 -4.67 -8.99 0.33
N GLU A 122 -5.61 -9.85 -0.02
CA GLU A 122 -5.92 -10.27 -1.38
C GLU A 122 -6.56 -9.14 -2.20
N GLY A 123 -7.43 -8.34 -1.58
CA GLY A 123 -8.07 -7.18 -2.21
C GLY A 123 -7.18 -5.94 -2.36
N THR A 124 -5.88 -6.03 -2.07
CA THR A 124 -4.96 -4.89 -2.07
C THR A 124 -3.75 -5.12 -2.97
N LEU A 125 -3.57 -4.23 -3.95
CA LEU A 125 -2.36 -4.13 -4.76
C LEU A 125 -1.35 -3.16 -4.12
N LEU A 126 -0.07 -3.53 -4.14
CA LEU A 126 1.04 -2.81 -3.55
C LEU A 126 1.94 -2.24 -4.65
N LEU A 127 1.82 -0.94 -4.91
CA LEU A 127 2.62 -0.22 -5.91
C LEU A 127 3.73 0.55 -5.19
N GLY A 128 4.93 -0.02 -5.17
CA GLY A 128 6.04 0.48 -4.39
C GLY A 128 6.81 1.64 -5.02
N MET A 129 7.38 2.50 -4.17
CA MET A 129 8.36 3.52 -4.54
C MET A 129 9.70 3.23 -3.86
N ALA A 130 10.73 2.97 -4.67
CA ALA A 130 12.08 2.73 -4.19
C ALA A 130 12.60 3.90 -3.34
N CYS A 131 13.40 3.58 -2.32
CA CYS A 131 14.03 4.55 -1.44
C CYS A 131 15.41 4.92 -1.98
N THR A 132 15.49 6.02 -2.74
CA THR A 132 16.74 6.48 -3.36
C THR A 132 17.71 7.14 -2.37
N HIS A 133 17.20 7.63 -1.23
CA HIS A 133 17.97 8.33 -0.22
C HIS A 133 17.68 7.77 1.20
N PRO A 134 18.09 6.53 1.51
CA PRO A 134 17.92 5.96 2.84
C PRO A 134 18.72 6.76 3.88
N GLN A 135 18.19 6.91 5.09
CA GLN A 135 18.89 7.59 6.19
C GLN A 135 19.93 6.67 6.84
N GLN A 136 20.89 7.27 7.55
CA GLN A 136 21.91 6.53 8.31
C GLN A 136 21.31 5.60 9.38
N SER A 137 20.12 5.91 9.88
CA SER A 137 19.39 5.10 10.86
C SER A 137 18.54 3.99 10.24
N CYS A 138 18.44 3.92 8.90
CA CYS A 138 17.70 2.85 8.23
C CYS A 138 18.45 1.51 8.31
N PHE A 139 17.72 0.42 8.52
CA PHE A 139 18.28 -0.92 8.69
C PHE A 139 17.63 -1.98 7.78
N CYS A 140 16.92 -1.57 6.72
CA CYS A 140 16.22 -2.50 5.83
C CYS A 140 17.15 -3.56 5.22
N THR A 141 18.39 -3.19 4.89
CA THR A 141 19.42 -4.10 4.37
C THR A 141 19.92 -5.10 5.41
N SER A 142 19.90 -4.73 6.70
CA SER A 142 20.29 -5.62 7.80
C SER A 142 19.29 -6.73 8.08
N VAL A 143 18.03 -6.55 7.65
CA VAL A 143 16.93 -7.52 7.88
C VAL A 143 16.49 -8.23 6.60
N LYS A 144 17.43 -8.40 5.65
CA LYS A 144 17.21 -9.09 4.36
C LYS A 144 16.15 -8.42 3.46
N GLY A 145 15.91 -7.13 3.63
CA GLY A 145 15.19 -6.29 2.67
C GLY A 145 16.16 -5.39 1.90
N GLY A 146 15.61 -4.39 1.21
CA GLY A 146 16.44 -3.41 0.52
C GLY A 146 15.65 -2.21 -0.01
N PRO A 147 16.31 -1.07 -0.25
CA PRO A 147 15.67 0.16 -0.73
C PRO A 147 15.06 0.03 -2.14
N PHE A 148 15.48 -0.96 -2.93
CA PHE A 148 15.00 -1.26 -4.29
C PHE A 148 14.46 -2.69 -4.39
N GLU A 149 14.12 -3.31 -3.25
CA GLU A 149 13.57 -4.66 -3.21
C GLU A 149 12.19 -4.69 -3.89
N LYS A 150 11.94 -5.75 -4.66
CA LYS A 150 10.68 -5.94 -5.39
C LYS A 150 9.80 -7.00 -4.76
N ALA A 151 10.37 -7.85 -3.91
CA ALA A 151 9.60 -8.85 -3.21
C ALA A 151 8.36 -8.22 -2.55
N HIS A 152 7.23 -8.91 -2.66
CA HIS A 152 5.96 -8.52 -2.04
C HIS A 152 5.34 -7.21 -2.57
N LEU A 153 5.77 -6.75 -3.75
CA LEU A 153 5.17 -5.65 -4.49
C LEU A 153 4.63 -6.15 -5.83
N ASP A 154 3.51 -5.57 -6.27
CA ASP A 154 2.95 -5.83 -7.62
C ASP A 154 3.64 -4.99 -8.69
N LEU A 155 4.21 -3.85 -8.29
CA LEU A 155 5.00 -2.97 -9.14
C LEU A 155 6.01 -2.21 -8.29
N LEU A 156 7.26 -2.09 -8.76
CA LEU A 156 8.22 -1.15 -8.17
C LEU A 156 8.51 0.00 -9.13
N MET A 157 8.42 1.21 -8.62
CA MET A 157 8.81 2.44 -9.29
C MET A 157 10.05 3.05 -8.66
N VAL A 158 10.94 3.61 -9.49
CA VAL A 158 12.17 4.27 -9.07
C VAL A 158 12.18 5.70 -9.60
N ASP A 159 12.29 6.69 -8.72
CA ASP A 159 12.48 8.08 -9.12
C ASP A 159 13.90 8.27 -9.69
N LEU A 160 13.98 8.75 -10.93
CA LEU A 160 15.25 8.98 -11.63
C LEU A 160 15.80 10.40 -11.40
N GLY A 161 15.07 11.26 -10.69
CA GLY A 161 15.50 12.62 -10.31
C GLY A 161 15.33 13.68 -11.40
N ASP A 162 15.04 13.29 -12.64
CA ASP A 162 14.83 14.18 -13.80
C ASP A 162 13.34 14.44 -14.12
N GLY A 163 12.46 14.11 -13.17
CA GLY A 163 11.01 14.16 -13.40
C GLY A 163 10.45 12.91 -14.08
N SER A 164 11.25 11.87 -14.27
CA SER A 164 10.80 10.56 -14.75
C SER A 164 10.92 9.47 -13.69
N THR A 165 10.21 8.38 -13.92
CA THR A 165 10.14 7.23 -13.02
C THR A 165 10.29 5.96 -13.83
N LEU A 166 11.19 5.09 -13.43
CA LEU A 166 11.35 3.75 -14.01
C LEU A 166 10.39 2.81 -13.31
N SER A 167 9.47 2.20 -14.05
CA SER A 167 8.62 1.14 -13.53
C SER A 167 9.16 -0.23 -13.95
N ARG A 168 9.19 -1.15 -12.99
CA ARG A 168 9.57 -2.54 -13.20
C ARG A 168 8.51 -3.45 -12.61
N LEU A 169 7.86 -4.21 -13.52
CA LEU A 169 7.00 -5.35 -13.25
C LEU A 169 7.87 -6.57 -12.95
#